data_AF-D6PCZ5-F1
#
_entry.id   AF-D6PCZ5-F1
#
_cell.length_a   1.000
_cell.length_b   1.000
_cell.length_c   1.000
_cell.angle_alpha   90.00
_cell.angle_beta   90.00
_cell.angle_gamma   90.00
#
_symmetry.space_group_name_H-M   'P 1'
#
loop_
_entity.id
_entity.type
_entity.pdbx_description
1 polymer ?
#
loop_
_entity_poly.entity_id
_entity_poly.type
_entity_poly.pdbx_seq_one_letter_code
_entity_poly.pdbx_strand_id
1 'polypeptide(L)'
;MPASDFPSIDSADFSSSIKISSSALADMIGSTSVAMAAQDVRYYLNGCLVETKGNALCVVSTDGHRLAFTKTSIDGLKEDFRVIVPRKAVMELQKIISSNDEEITLNVSQNQINVLGSVFSFTSKLIEGNYPDYEKFFRLVMNLNLLSIKMNLIPL
;
A
#
# COMPACT_ATOMS: atom_id res chain seq x y z
N MET A 1 17.21 -18.96 24.04
CA MET A 1 15.75 -19.19 24.04
C MET A 1 15.46 -20.29 23.02
N PRO A 2 14.67 -21.31 23.36
CA PRO A 2 14.24 -22.34 22.42
C PRO A 2 13.25 -21.79 21.37
N ALA A 3 13.20 -22.40 20.19
CA ALA A 3 12.34 -21.96 19.09
C ALA A 3 10.84 -21.97 19.44
N SER A 4 10.43 -22.83 20.39
CA SER A 4 9.08 -22.91 20.94
C SER A 4 8.63 -21.64 21.68
N ASP A 5 9.57 -20.81 22.13
CA ASP A 5 9.28 -19.59 22.89
C ASP A 5 9.16 -18.37 21.95
N PHE A 6 9.38 -18.57 20.65
CA PHE A 6 9.20 -17.52 19.67
C PHE A 6 7.71 -17.41 19.29
N PRO A 7 7.13 -16.20 19.24
CA PRO A 7 5.74 -16.04 18.82
C PRO A 7 5.52 -16.63 17.43
N SER A 8 4.52 -17.51 17.26
CA SER A 8 4.05 -17.92 15.96
C SER A 8 3.34 -16.75 15.28
N ILE A 9 3.59 -16.54 13.99
CA ILE A 9 2.71 -15.71 13.16
C ILE A 9 1.42 -16.50 12.99
N ASP A 10 0.32 -15.98 13.53
CA ASP A 10 -1.01 -16.57 13.34
C ASP A 10 -1.26 -16.77 11.85
N SER A 11 -1.70 -17.96 11.45
CA SER A 11 -2.10 -18.21 10.06
C SER A 11 -3.32 -17.35 9.75
N ALA A 12 -3.16 -16.36 8.88
CA ALA A 12 -4.28 -15.57 8.40
C ALA A 12 -4.98 -16.30 7.24
N ASP A 13 -6.30 -16.30 7.28
CA ASP A 13 -7.13 -16.71 6.14
C ASP A 13 -7.15 -15.57 5.12
N PHE A 14 -6.26 -15.65 4.14
CA PHE A 14 -6.19 -14.68 3.05
C PHE A 14 -7.37 -14.87 2.09
N SER A 15 -8.26 -13.88 2.03
CA SER A 15 -9.42 -13.88 1.14
C SER A 15 -9.07 -13.45 -0.28
N SER A 16 -8.05 -12.60 -0.42
CA SER A 16 -7.62 -12.04 -1.71
C SER A 16 -6.14 -12.31 -1.95
N SER A 17 -5.79 -12.64 -3.20
CA SER A 17 -4.42 -12.86 -3.64
C SER A 17 -4.24 -12.34 -5.05
N ILE A 18 -3.19 -11.55 -5.29
CA ILE A 18 -2.83 -11.02 -6.60
C ILE A 18 -1.34 -11.21 -6.86
N LYS A 19 -1.00 -11.33 -8.15
CA LYS A 19 0.38 -11.36 -8.62
C LYS A 19 0.72 -10.02 -9.26
N ILE A 20 1.92 -9.52 -8.99
CA ILE A 20 2.42 -8.24 -9.50
C ILE A 20 3.95 -8.32 -9.61
N SER A 21 4.57 -7.53 -10.48
CA SER A 21 6.04 -7.43 -10.48
C SER A 21 6.54 -6.66 -9.26
N SER A 22 7.70 -7.06 -8.75
CA SER A 22 8.37 -6.41 -7.63
C SER A 22 8.71 -4.95 -7.95
N SER A 23 9.10 -4.67 -9.20
CA SER A 23 9.34 -3.33 -9.74
C SER A 23 8.10 -2.45 -9.63
N ALA A 24 6.94 -2.93 -10.07
CA ALA A 24 5.70 -2.17 -10.04
C ALA A 24 5.28 -1.85 -8.60
N LEU A 25 5.32 -2.82 -7.68
CA LEU A 25 4.98 -2.55 -6.29
C LEU A 25 6.00 -1.59 -5.63
N ALA A 26 7.29 -1.71 -5.93
CA ALA A 26 8.32 -0.80 -5.45
C ALA A 26 8.08 0.64 -5.92
N ASP A 27 7.78 0.85 -7.19
CA ASP A 27 7.47 2.15 -7.78
C ASP A 27 6.19 2.75 -7.19
N MET A 28 5.16 1.93 -6.99
CA MET A 28 3.91 2.36 -6.37
C MET A 28 4.12 2.82 -4.92
N ILE A 29 4.92 2.08 -4.13
CA ILE A 29 5.27 2.46 -2.76
C ILE A 29 6.14 3.73 -2.74
N GLY A 30 7.16 3.79 -3.61
CA GLY A 30 8.08 4.93 -3.68
C GLY A 30 7.38 6.24 -4.03
N SER A 31 6.45 6.20 -5.00
CA SER A 31 5.70 7.38 -5.45
C SER A 31 4.63 7.85 -4.46
N THR A 32 4.12 6.97 -3.59
CA THR A 32 3.01 7.31 -2.68
C THR A 32 3.41 7.52 -1.23
N SER A 33 4.46 6.84 -0.75
CA SER A 33 4.82 6.83 0.68
C SER A 33 5.15 8.22 1.24
N VAL A 34 5.66 9.13 0.40
CA VAL A 34 6.03 10.51 0.76
C VAL A 34 4.84 11.37 1.21
N ALA A 35 3.61 10.98 0.84
CA ALA A 35 2.39 11.71 1.19
C ALA A 35 1.68 11.16 2.44
N MET A 36 2.16 10.08 3.06
CA MET A 36 1.59 9.56 4.30
C MET A 36 1.80 10.54 5.46
N ALA A 37 0.82 10.62 6.37
CA ALA A 37 1.00 11.34 7.62
C ALA A 37 2.01 10.64 8.56
N ALA A 38 2.46 11.36 9.58
CA ALA A 38 3.33 10.82 10.63
C ALA A 38 2.80 11.26 12.01
N GLN A 39 2.45 10.28 12.85
CA GLN A 39 1.91 10.50 14.20
C GLN A 39 0.69 11.42 14.23
N ASP A 40 -0.13 11.38 13.18
CA ASP A 40 -1.39 12.14 13.12
C ASP A 40 -2.44 11.50 14.02
N VAL A 41 -3.27 12.33 14.66
CA VAL A 41 -4.41 11.89 15.47
C VAL A 41 -5.45 11.13 14.64
N ARG A 42 -5.54 11.44 13.34
CA ARG A 42 -6.30 10.70 12.33
C ARG A 42 -5.47 9.49 11.92
N TYR A 43 -5.45 8.49 12.79
CA TYR A 43 -4.57 7.33 12.68
C TYR A 43 -4.69 6.56 11.35
N TYR A 44 -5.84 6.61 10.67
CA TYR A 44 -6.04 6.05 9.33
C TYR A 44 -5.20 6.73 8.23
N LEU A 45 -4.64 7.93 8.47
CA LEU A 45 -3.69 8.62 7.59
C LEU A 45 -2.22 8.22 7.86
N ASN A 46 -1.93 7.52 8.96
CA ASN A 46 -0.60 7.03 9.30
C ASN A 46 -0.21 5.75 8.52
N GLY A 47 -0.62 5.68 7.26
CA GLY A 47 -0.45 4.52 6.38
C GLY A 47 -0.86 4.82 4.93
N CYS A 48 -0.60 3.86 4.05
CA CYS A 48 -1.08 3.89 2.67
C CYS A 48 -2.40 3.11 2.58
N LEU A 49 -3.38 3.64 1.86
CA LEU A 49 -4.48 2.84 1.35
C LEU A 49 -3.96 1.98 0.19
N VAL A 50 -4.22 0.67 0.26
CA VAL A 50 -4.00 -0.29 -0.82
C VAL A 50 -5.33 -0.93 -1.11
N GLU A 51 -5.81 -0.82 -2.34
CA GLU A 51 -7.11 -1.34 -2.73
C GLU A 51 -7.08 -1.86 -4.16
N THR A 52 -8.00 -2.77 -4.46
CA THR A 52 -8.31 -3.16 -5.83
C THR A 52 -9.62 -2.54 -6.26
N LYS A 53 -9.69 -2.21 -7.55
CA LYS A 53 -10.90 -1.72 -8.21
C LYS A 53 -10.99 -2.35 -9.59
N GLY A 54 -11.71 -3.48 -9.67
CA GLY A 54 -11.69 -4.30 -10.88
C GLY A 54 -10.28 -4.79 -11.17
N ASN A 55 -9.81 -4.66 -12.41
CA ASN A 55 -8.48 -5.16 -12.82
C ASN A 55 -7.34 -4.17 -12.52
N ALA A 56 -7.44 -3.39 -11.44
CA ALA A 56 -6.42 -2.42 -11.07
C ALA A 56 -6.11 -2.49 -9.57
N LEU A 57 -4.81 -2.51 -9.24
CA LEU A 57 -4.31 -2.22 -7.91
C LEU A 57 -4.07 -0.72 -7.80
N CYS A 58 -4.61 -0.10 -6.76
CA CYS A 58 -4.45 1.32 -6.47
C CYS A 58 -3.73 1.48 -5.12
N VAL A 59 -2.77 2.40 -5.06
CA VAL A 59 -2.11 2.80 -3.81
C VAL A 59 -2.29 4.31 -3.64
N VAL A 60 -2.75 4.72 -2.46
CA VAL A 60 -3.08 6.11 -2.14
C VAL A 60 -2.53 6.50 -0.78
N SER A 61 -1.97 7.69 -0.70
CA SER A 61 -1.48 8.27 0.55
C SER A 61 -1.84 9.74 0.65
N THR A 62 -2.19 10.20 1.84
CA THR A 62 -2.41 11.62 2.14
C THR A 62 -2.16 11.93 3.62
N ASP A 63 -1.74 13.16 3.88
CA ASP A 63 -1.63 13.77 5.21
C ASP A 63 -2.79 14.76 5.46
N GLY A 64 -3.75 14.83 4.54
CA GLY A 64 -4.84 15.79 4.52
C GLY A 64 -4.49 17.12 3.82
N HIS A 65 -3.23 17.35 3.47
CA HIS A 65 -2.78 18.55 2.73
C HIS A 65 -2.37 18.22 1.30
N ARG A 66 -1.75 17.06 1.08
CA ARG A 66 -1.35 16.55 -0.23
C ARG A 66 -1.81 15.12 -0.40
N LEU A 67 -1.95 14.70 -1.66
CA LEU A 67 -2.39 13.36 -2.02
C LEU A 67 -1.46 12.81 -3.09
N ALA A 68 -0.99 11.58 -2.89
CA ALA A 68 -0.31 10.80 -3.91
C ALA A 68 -1.18 9.58 -4.26
N PHE A 69 -1.31 9.32 -5.56
CA PHE A 69 -2.11 8.23 -6.10
C PHE A 69 -1.33 7.56 -7.23
N THR A 70 -1.37 6.25 -7.24
CA THR A 70 -0.85 5.44 -8.34
C THR A 70 -1.74 4.24 -8.56
N LYS A 71 -1.75 3.72 -9.79
CA LYS A 71 -2.47 2.51 -10.15
C LYS A 71 -1.66 1.70 -11.16
N THR A 72 -1.82 0.39 -11.10
CA THR A 72 -1.33 -0.52 -12.13
C THR A 72 -2.40 -1.55 -12.45
N SER A 73 -2.36 -2.07 -13.67
CA SER A 73 -3.23 -3.17 -14.08
C SER A 73 -2.80 -4.46 -13.40
N ILE A 74 -3.77 -5.27 -13.01
CA ILE A 74 -3.57 -6.60 -12.42
C ILE A 74 -4.54 -7.58 -13.05
N ASP A 75 -4.15 -8.86 -13.06
CA ASP A 75 -4.96 -9.95 -13.56
C ASP A 75 -5.29 -10.95 -12.43
N GLY A 76 -6.34 -11.75 -12.64
CA GLY A 76 -6.65 -12.88 -11.75
C GLY A 76 -7.22 -12.51 -10.38
N LEU A 77 -7.71 -11.28 -10.21
CA LEU A 77 -8.39 -10.85 -8.99
C LEU A 77 -9.69 -11.64 -8.81
N LYS A 78 -9.86 -12.27 -7.64
CA LYS A 78 -11.09 -13.00 -7.29
C LYS A 78 -12.07 -12.15 -6.50
N GLU A 79 -11.55 -11.36 -5.58
CA GLU A 79 -12.33 -10.54 -4.65
C GLU A 79 -11.64 -9.19 -4.48
N ASP A 80 -12.42 -8.11 -4.50
CA ASP A 80 -11.89 -6.78 -4.26
C ASP A 80 -11.55 -6.58 -2.79
N PHE A 81 -10.43 -5.91 -2.51
CA PHE A 81 -10.05 -5.55 -1.15
C PHE A 81 -9.75 -4.05 -1.02
N ARG A 82 -9.85 -3.56 0.22
CA ARG A 82 -9.55 -2.17 0.56
C ARG A 82 -8.97 -2.11 1.98
N VAL A 83 -7.67 -1.86 2.09
CA VAL A 83 -6.95 -1.98 3.36
C VAL A 83 -5.97 -0.84 3.57
N ILE A 84 -5.67 -0.53 4.84
CA ILE A 84 -4.70 0.51 5.20
C ILE A 84 -3.45 -0.16 5.76
N VAL A 85 -2.33 -0.03 5.05
CA VAL A 85 -1.04 -0.59 5.44
C VAL A 85 -0.27 0.43 6.28
N PRO A 86 0.17 0.09 7.52
CA PRO A 86 0.84 1.05 8.40
C PRO A 86 2.10 1.64 7.78
N ARG A 87 2.38 2.93 8.04
CA ARG A 87 3.57 3.63 7.52
C ARG A 87 4.86 2.85 7.74
N LYS A 88 5.08 2.33 8.95
CA LYS A 88 6.29 1.56 9.26
C LYS A 88 6.40 0.31 8.39
N ALA A 89 5.28 -0.38 8.16
CA ALA A 89 5.25 -1.55 7.31
C ALA A 89 5.57 -1.21 5.85
N VAL A 90 4.99 -0.13 5.34
CA VAL A 90 5.29 0.39 3.98
C VAL A 90 6.78 0.72 3.85
N MET A 91 7.36 1.42 4.84
CA MET A 91 8.78 1.79 4.83
C MET A 91 9.72 0.60 4.95
N GLU A 92 9.38 -0.43 5.73
CA GLU A 92 10.19 -1.65 5.80
C GLU A 92 10.07 -2.49 4.52
N LEU A 93 8.85 -2.65 3.98
CA LEU A 93 8.64 -3.34 2.72
C LEU A 93 9.44 -2.67 1.58
N GLN A 94 9.50 -1.34 1.54
CA GLN A 94 10.28 -0.60 0.55
C GLN A 94 11.79 -0.94 0.60
N LYS A 95 12.33 -1.29 1.76
CA LYS A 95 13.75 -1.69 1.90
C LYS A 95 14.01 -3.13 1.47
N ILE A 96 12.98 -3.97 1.54
CA ILE A 96 13.05 -5.41 1.25
C ILE A 96 12.79 -5.67 -0.22
N ILE A 97 11.84 -4.95 -0.82
CA ILE A 97 11.43 -5.17 -2.19
C ILE A 97 12.50 -4.70 -3.17
N SER A 98 12.99 -5.63 -3.98
CA SER A 98 13.96 -5.36 -5.04
C SER A 98 13.24 -4.84 -6.27
N SER A 99 13.77 -3.79 -6.93
CA SER A 99 13.28 -3.34 -8.25
C SER A 99 13.88 -4.20 -9.38
N ASN A 100 13.67 -5.52 -9.33
CA ASN A 100 14.26 -6.49 -10.25
C ASN A 100 13.26 -7.25 -11.13
N ASP A 101 11.99 -6.79 -11.14
CA ASP A 101 10.90 -7.29 -11.99
C ASP A 101 10.51 -8.77 -11.77
N GLU A 102 10.87 -9.35 -10.63
CA GLU A 102 10.39 -10.66 -10.21
C GLU A 102 8.90 -10.65 -9.89
N GLU A 103 8.18 -11.74 -10.22
CA GLU A 103 6.79 -11.89 -9.79
C GLU A 103 6.72 -12.12 -8.27
N ILE A 104 5.91 -11.30 -7.60
CA ILE A 104 5.61 -11.41 -6.18
C ILE A 104 4.11 -11.63 -5.99
N THR A 105 3.74 -12.25 -4.88
CA THR A 105 2.34 -12.47 -4.50
C THR A 105 1.96 -11.56 -3.34
N LEU A 106 0.89 -10.80 -3.52
CA LEU A 106 0.26 -9.99 -2.48
C LEU A 106 -1.00 -10.68 -1.98
N ASN A 107 -0.99 -11.10 -0.72
CA ASN A 107 -2.13 -11.72 -0.05
C ASN A 107 -2.73 -10.76 0.97
N VAL A 108 -4.05 -10.70 1.04
CA VAL A 108 -4.78 -9.81 1.95
C VAL A 108 -5.85 -10.60 2.69
N SER A 109 -5.89 -10.42 4.00
CA SER A 109 -6.96 -10.88 4.90
C SER A 109 -7.65 -9.68 5.54
N GLN A 110 -8.59 -9.93 6.44
CA GLN A 110 -9.29 -8.87 7.18
C GLN A 110 -8.36 -7.97 8.00
N ASN A 111 -7.25 -8.51 8.52
CA ASN A 111 -6.39 -7.81 9.48
C ASN A 111 -4.89 -7.89 9.14
N GLN A 112 -4.51 -8.57 8.05
CA GLN A 112 -3.12 -8.71 7.63
C GLN A 112 -2.96 -8.53 6.12
N ILE A 113 -1.77 -8.06 5.76
CA ILE A 113 -1.24 -8.11 4.40
C ILE A 113 0.06 -8.90 4.41
N ASN A 114 0.25 -9.74 3.41
CA ASN A 114 1.44 -10.54 3.22
C ASN A 114 1.98 -10.39 1.80
N VAL A 115 3.28 -10.17 1.69
CA VAL A 115 4.00 -10.06 0.42
C VAL A 115 5.01 -11.20 0.36
N LEU A 116 4.86 -12.08 -0.62
CA LEU A 116 5.74 -13.21 -0.86
C LEU A 116 6.58 -12.93 -2.09
N GLY A 117 7.90 -12.85 -1.90
CA GLY A 117 8.88 -12.93 -2.97
C GLY A 117 9.53 -14.31 -3.03
N SER A 118 10.44 -14.48 -3.98
CA SER A 118 11.21 -15.71 -4.17
C SER A 118 12.04 -16.10 -2.93
N VAL A 119 12.57 -15.09 -2.22
CA VAL A 119 13.50 -15.27 -1.08
C VAL A 119 13.06 -14.57 0.20
N PHE A 120 11.87 -13.96 0.22
CA PHE A 120 11.35 -13.26 1.40
C PHE A 120 9.85 -13.47 1.58
N SER A 121 9.41 -13.38 2.84
CA SER A 121 8.01 -13.25 3.21
C SER A 121 7.89 -12.08 4.17
N PHE A 122 7.06 -11.10 3.82
CA PHE A 122 6.80 -9.92 4.63
C PHE A 122 5.34 -9.93 5.07
N THR A 123 5.08 -9.83 6.37
CA THR A 123 3.71 -9.79 6.90
C THR A 123 3.54 -8.57 7.80
N SER A 124 2.40 -7.90 7.67
CA SER A 124 2.04 -6.78 8.54
C SER A 124 0.57 -6.81 8.93
N LYS A 125 0.28 -6.31 10.14
CA LYS A 125 -1.09 -5.98 10.54
C LYS A 125 -1.59 -4.76 9.77
N LEU A 126 -2.90 -4.69 9.57
CA LEU A 126 -3.58 -3.56 8.96
C LEU A 126 -4.03 -2.54 10.00
N ILE A 127 -4.16 -1.29 9.58
CA ILE A 127 -4.84 -0.26 10.39
C ILE A 127 -6.35 -0.42 10.18
N GLU A 128 -7.09 -0.62 11.26
CA GLU A 128 -8.56 -0.64 11.23
C GLU A 128 -9.10 0.77 11.01
N GLY A 129 -9.97 0.99 10.02
CA GLY A 129 -10.61 2.29 9.86
C GLY A 129 -10.99 2.59 8.42
N ASN A 130 -11.73 3.69 8.26
CA ASN A 130 -12.19 4.14 6.95
C ASN A 130 -11.23 5.19 6.40
N TYR A 131 -10.52 4.85 5.33
CA TYR A 131 -9.72 5.83 4.60
C TYR A 131 -10.64 6.86 3.91
N PRO A 132 -10.30 8.16 3.91
CA PRO A 132 -11.12 9.19 3.27
C PRO A 132 -11.42 8.87 1.79
N ASP A 133 -12.57 9.35 1.31
CA ASP A 133 -12.98 9.24 -0.09
C ASP A 133 -12.10 10.14 -0.97
N TYR A 134 -10.96 9.60 -1.36
CA TYR A 134 -9.92 10.30 -2.12
C TYR A 134 -10.34 10.61 -3.55
N GLU A 135 -11.32 9.88 -4.12
CA GLU A 135 -11.79 10.14 -5.48
C GLU A 135 -12.53 11.47 -5.58
N LYS A 136 -13.29 11.84 -4.53
CA LYS A 136 -13.93 13.15 -4.47
C LYS A 136 -12.90 14.27 -4.50
N PHE A 137 -11.80 14.13 -3.75
CA PHE A 137 -10.69 15.09 -3.77
C PHE A 137 -10.02 15.13 -5.14
N PHE A 138 -9.73 13.97 -5.74
CA PHE A 138 -9.12 13.87 -7.07
C PHE A 138 -9.98 14.51 -8.17
N ARG A 139 -11.30 14.24 -8.18
CA ARG A 139 -12.25 14.84 -9.13
C ARG A 139 -12.32 16.35 -8.99
N LEU A 140 -12.34 16.87 -7.76
CA LEU A 140 -12.36 18.31 -7.50
C LEU A 140 -11.12 19.01 -8.06
N VAL A 141 -9.93 18.42 -7.84
CA VAL A 141 -8.66 18.96 -8.34
C VAL A 141 -8.61 18.95 -9.88
N MET A 142 -9.05 17.86 -10.51
CA MET A 142 -9.05 17.73 -11.97
C MET A 142 -10.03 18.69 -12.67
N ASN A 143 -11.21 18.92 -12.09
CA ASN A 143 -12.22 19.82 -12.67
C ASN A 143 -11.81 21.31 -12.65
N LEU A 144 -10.85 21.70 -11.81
CA LEU A 144 -10.43 23.08 -11.66
C LEU A 144 -9.42 23.56 -12.73
N ASN A 145 -9.10 22.74 -13.76
CA ASN A 145 -8.05 23.06 -14.75
C ASN A 145 -6.71 23.47 -14.11
N LEU A 146 -6.47 23.10 -12.85
CA LEU A 146 -5.22 23.31 -12.12
C LEU A 146 -4.21 22.25 -12.56
N LEU A 147 -3.76 22.42 -13.80
CA LEU A 147 -2.66 21.67 -14.39
C LEU A 147 -1.34 22.14 -13.76
N SER A 148 -1.03 21.68 -12.55
CA SER A 148 0.32 21.41 -12.03
C SER A 148 0.30 21.32 -10.50
N ILE A 149 0.47 20.12 -9.95
CA ILE A 149 1.53 19.95 -8.96
C ILE A 149 2.49 18.94 -9.57
N LYS A 150 3.48 19.49 -10.29
CA LYS A 150 4.71 18.79 -10.60
C LYS A 150 5.19 18.11 -9.32
N MET A 151 5.38 16.80 -9.43
CA MET A 151 6.60 16.13 -9.05
C MET A 151 7.78 17.12 -9.01
N ASN A 152 8.02 17.73 -7.86
CA ASN A 152 9.26 18.38 -7.50
C ASN A 152 9.61 17.84 -6.12
N LEU A 153 10.58 16.93 -6.15
CA LEU A 153 11.51 16.75 -5.04
C LEU A 153 11.93 18.13 -4.55
N ILE A 154 11.61 18.47 -3.32
CA ILE A 154 12.43 19.41 -2.56
C ILE A 154 13.29 18.51 -1.67
N PRO A 155 14.62 18.51 -1.83
CA PRO A 155 15.50 17.78 -0.95
C PRO A 155 15.47 18.48 0.42
N LEU A 156 15.41 17.68 1.48
CA LEU A 156 16.02 18.05 2.75
C LEU A 156 17.37 17.34 2.80
#